data_AF-A0A5Q0MFJ4-F1
#
_entry.id   AF-A0A5Q0MFJ4-F1
#
_cell.length_a   1.000
_cell.length_b   1.000
_cell.length_c   1.000
_cell.angle_alpha   90.00
_cell.angle_beta   90.00
_cell.angle_gamma   90.00
#
_symmetry.space_group_name_H-M   'P 1'
#
loop_
_entity.id
_entity.type
_entity.pdbx_description
1 polymer ?
#
loop_
_entity_poly.entity_id
_entity_poly.type
_entity_poly.pdbx_seq_one_letter_code
_entity_poly.pdbx_strand_id
1 'polypeptide(L)'
;MQEDSELPRFTKLDQFYAHRPTFECKHEADANPPVTPEAEALFQQALALDNHDLWAEQRDYPRVVQLYEQAMKLGHWKAQFNLAGFYLKGVGVEQNDEKAIELTEDLMTKGVPAAWDNMGTYYTGGVGSLKRDATVAYAFWQKAADMGSMASQAYIGAKLRGTHDEPPSFWGNRPIAFKMLECAFAQGSGDAALALGVALHSDDPSRALRTLHEGVKFGSERTANALFASFDDGSDPVRSGPDTSRARRYKVLADALYTNPFIKYPNLDKVLPLPPAALPKWDGNKETLIDAAKAVVPVPPAPTEPPPSPASQRTGRAHMPEGHVLPEKLAMPVPAQHESTAALVSGYWLAQLMHPRNEQHAQWNADQMPLRYARDELFDRTRPGLLPEDGRILFHFKGEPIAQPAPKVVSANPRVTQGVAREAVEPEHAQRCWGEMACPATGIWHGSVSEAHPLAATFNQWHRQSYVLQGEPFPDPRDMHLDVEPVQVSWQWWGQANREGPVGITHVGVGNPPSTA
;
A
#
# COMPACT_ATOMS: atom_id res chain seq x y z
N MET A 1 -0.44 -30.72 -32.86
CA MET A 1 0.44 -29.82 -33.65
C MET A 1 -0.31 -28.78 -34.47
N GLN A 2 -1.65 -28.78 -34.49
CA GLN A 2 -2.46 -27.73 -35.14
C GLN A 2 -3.11 -26.77 -34.12
N GLU A 3 -3.35 -27.21 -32.87
CA GLU A 3 -3.88 -26.37 -31.78
C GLU A 3 -2.89 -25.32 -31.25
N ASP A 4 -1.58 -25.61 -31.24
CA ASP A 4 -0.57 -24.66 -30.72
C ASP A 4 -0.47 -23.38 -31.57
N SER A 5 -0.92 -23.40 -32.84
CA SER A 5 -0.82 -22.25 -33.75
C SER A 5 -1.81 -21.12 -33.46
N GLU A 6 -2.82 -21.34 -32.63
CA GLU A 6 -3.90 -20.37 -32.34
C GLU A 6 -3.75 -19.67 -30.98
N LEU A 7 -2.75 -20.06 -30.19
CA LEU A 7 -2.52 -19.48 -28.86
C LEU A 7 -2.01 -18.02 -28.95
N PRO A 8 -2.47 -17.11 -28.06
CA PRO A 8 -2.04 -15.71 -28.07
C PRO A 8 -0.53 -15.51 -28.04
N ARG A 9 0.22 -16.38 -27.35
CA ARG A 9 1.69 -16.32 -27.30
C ARG A 9 2.35 -16.42 -28.68
N PHE A 10 1.74 -17.11 -29.65
CA PHE A 10 2.28 -17.27 -31.01
C PHE A 10 1.64 -16.33 -32.04
N THR A 11 0.93 -15.29 -31.58
CA THR A 11 0.33 -14.29 -32.46
C THR A 11 1.38 -13.69 -33.40
N LYS A 12 1.10 -13.69 -34.70
CA LYS A 12 1.97 -13.07 -35.71
C LYS A 12 1.85 -11.55 -35.64
N LEU A 13 2.88 -10.91 -35.11
CA LEU A 13 3.00 -9.45 -35.00
C LEU A 13 3.87 -8.86 -36.10
N ASP A 14 3.66 -7.58 -36.41
CA ASP A 14 4.59 -6.81 -37.20
C ASP A 14 5.94 -6.72 -36.48
N GLN A 15 7.02 -6.74 -37.26
CA GLN A 15 8.36 -6.59 -36.69
C GLN A 15 8.51 -5.22 -36.02
N PHE A 16 9.35 -5.18 -34.98
CA PHE A 16 9.72 -3.93 -34.33
C PHE A 16 10.30 -2.93 -35.34
N TYR A 17 9.75 -1.72 -35.36
CA TYR A 17 10.14 -0.67 -36.30
C TYR A 17 10.67 0.56 -35.55
N ALA A 18 11.98 0.57 -35.32
CA ALA A 18 12.64 1.61 -34.53
C ALA A 18 12.49 3.03 -35.13
N HIS A 19 12.41 3.15 -36.45
CA HIS A 19 12.25 4.43 -37.16
C HIS A 19 10.80 4.78 -37.51
N ARG A 20 9.84 4.24 -36.75
CA ARG A 20 8.42 4.58 -36.92
C ARG A 20 8.20 6.10 -36.99
N PRO A 21 7.36 6.59 -37.92
CA PRO A 21 7.14 8.02 -38.09
C PRO A 21 6.17 8.60 -37.06
N THR A 22 5.33 7.76 -36.44
CA THR A 22 4.25 8.19 -35.55
C THR A 22 4.13 7.28 -34.33
N PHE A 23 3.66 7.85 -33.24
CA PHE A 23 3.23 7.18 -32.01
C PHE A 23 2.03 7.93 -31.46
N GLU A 24 1.01 7.20 -31.04
CA GLU A 24 -0.20 7.72 -30.41
C GLU A 24 -0.14 7.36 -28.92
N CYS A 25 -0.22 8.36 -28.05
CA CYS A 25 -0.26 8.11 -26.62
C CYS A 25 -1.61 7.49 -26.23
N LYS A 26 -1.54 6.34 -25.56
CA LYS A 26 -2.69 5.66 -24.94
C LYS A 26 -2.31 5.32 -23.52
N HIS A 27 -3.27 5.36 -22.61
CA HIS A 27 -3.04 5.01 -21.23
C HIS A 27 -3.54 3.60 -20.92
N GLU A 28 -2.74 2.87 -20.15
CA GLU A 28 -3.03 1.50 -19.75
C GLU A 28 -4.37 1.40 -18.99
N ALA A 29 -4.67 2.43 -18.18
CA ALA A 29 -5.88 2.49 -17.38
C ALA A 29 -7.16 2.47 -18.22
N ASP A 30 -7.12 2.97 -19.46
CA ASP A 30 -8.28 3.05 -20.36
C ASP A 30 -8.55 1.72 -21.08
N ALA A 31 -7.52 0.88 -21.21
CA ALA A 31 -7.62 -0.44 -21.84
C ALA A 31 -7.94 -1.56 -20.83
N ASN A 32 -7.58 -1.37 -19.57
CA ASN A 32 -7.72 -2.40 -18.54
C ASN A 32 -9.20 -2.65 -18.19
N PRO A 33 -9.61 -3.94 -18.02
CA PRO A 33 -10.95 -4.26 -17.54
C PRO A 33 -11.23 -3.61 -16.17
N PRO A 34 -12.47 -3.16 -15.92
CA PRO A 34 -12.84 -2.58 -14.64
C PRO A 34 -12.73 -3.61 -13.52
N VAL A 35 -12.31 -3.17 -12.34
CA VAL A 35 -12.16 -4.01 -11.15
C VAL A 35 -13.29 -3.67 -10.17
N THR A 36 -13.99 -4.70 -9.68
CA THR A 36 -15.04 -4.49 -8.68
C THR A 36 -14.44 -4.16 -7.31
N PRO A 37 -15.14 -3.41 -6.44
CA PRO A 37 -14.66 -3.13 -5.08
C PRO A 37 -14.37 -4.40 -4.27
N GLU A 38 -15.16 -5.46 -4.47
CA GLU A 38 -14.94 -6.77 -3.83
C GLU A 38 -13.62 -7.41 -4.28
N ALA A 39 -13.37 -7.42 -5.60
CA ALA A 39 -12.15 -7.97 -6.15
C ALA A 39 -10.92 -7.18 -5.69
N GLU A 40 -10.99 -5.84 -5.68
CA GLU A 40 -9.92 -4.97 -5.16
C GLU A 40 -9.70 -5.23 -3.66
N ALA A 41 -10.76 -5.40 -2.86
CA ALA A 41 -10.62 -5.69 -1.43
C ALA A 41 -9.87 -7.01 -1.18
N LEU A 42 -10.19 -8.07 -1.94
CA LEU A 42 -9.46 -9.35 -1.87
C LEU A 42 -8.00 -9.20 -2.29
N PHE A 43 -7.73 -8.45 -3.36
CA PHE A 43 -6.37 -8.16 -3.82
C PHE A 43 -5.56 -7.40 -2.78
N GLN A 44 -6.15 -6.38 -2.15
CA GLN A 44 -5.51 -5.61 -1.09
C GLN A 44 -5.25 -6.44 0.18
N GLN A 45 -6.15 -7.37 0.52
CA GLN A 45 -5.92 -8.34 1.60
C GLN A 45 -4.73 -9.25 1.28
N ALA A 46 -4.64 -9.76 0.04
CA ALA A 46 -3.52 -10.60 -0.39
C ALA A 46 -2.18 -9.84 -0.28
N LEU A 47 -2.13 -8.60 -0.77
CA LEU A 47 -0.94 -7.75 -0.67
C LEU A 47 -0.54 -7.44 0.79
N ALA A 48 -1.50 -7.33 1.71
CA ALA A 48 -1.20 -7.11 3.12
C ALA A 48 -0.58 -8.35 3.79
N LEU A 49 -0.92 -9.56 3.34
CA LEU A 49 -0.32 -10.81 3.80
C LEU A 49 1.04 -11.10 3.14
N ASP A 50 1.30 -10.54 1.95
CA ASP A 50 2.58 -10.57 1.25
C ASP A 50 3.40 -9.29 1.46
N ASN A 51 3.25 -8.65 2.63
CA ASN A 51 3.90 -7.38 2.95
C ASN A 51 5.44 -7.53 3.02
N HIS A 52 6.15 -6.55 2.45
CA HIS A 52 7.61 -6.40 2.49
C HIS A 52 8.21 -6.33 3.91
N ASP A 53 7.46 -5.84 4.89
CA ASP A 53 7.92 -5.77 6.29
C ASP A 53 7.93 -7.15 6.97
N LEU A 54 7.28 -8.15 6.38
CA LEU A 54 7.25 -9.52 6.87
C LEU A 54 8.43 -10.32 6.30
N TRP A 55 9.11 -11.07 7.17
CA TRP A 55 10.03 -12.11 6.73
C TRP A 55 9.29 -13.20 5.95
N ALA A 56 9.99 -13.88 5.05
CA ALA A 56 9.38 -14.87 4.17
C ALA A 56 8.65 -15.98 4.94
N GLU A 57 9.17 -16.37 6.10
CA GLU A 57 8.60 -17.41 6.96
C GLU A 57 7.32 -16.97 7.69
N GLN A 58 7.07 -15.65 7.75
CA GLN A 58 5.88 -15.08 8.39
C GLN A 58 4.72 -14.90 7.39
N ARG A 59 4.99 -15.03 6.09
CA ARG A 59 3.98 -14.84 5.05
C ARG A 59 3.19 -16.13 4.84
N ASP A 60 1.87 -16.03 4.94
CA ASP A 60 0.97 -17.14 4.63
C ASP A 60 0.74 -17.20 3.10
N TYR A 61 1.77 -17.67 2.38
CA TYR A 61 1.71 -17.78 0.93
C TYR A 61 0.54 -18.63 0.42
N PRO A 62 0.17 -19.77 1.05
CA PRO A 62 -1.04 -20.51 0.67
C PRO A 62 -2.30 -19.66 0.75
N ARG A 63 -2.46 -18.84 1.79
CA ARG A 63 -3.60 -17.91 1.90
C ARG A 63 -3.53 -16.78 0.88
N VAL A 64 -2.36 -16.23 0.61
CA VAL A 64 -2.14 -15.20 -0.44
C VAL A 64 -2.59 -15.73 -1.80
N VAL A 65 -2.18 -16.94 -2.17
CA VAL A 65 -2.58 -17.61 -3.42
C VAL A 65 -4.10 -17.75 -3.50
N GLN A 66 -4.75 -18.24 -2.43
CA GLN A 66 -6.21 -18.36 -2.40
C GLN A 66 -6.92 -17.03 -2.64
N LEU A 67 -6.42 -15.95 -2.03
CA LEU A 67 -6.99 -14.61 -2.21
C LEU A 67 -6.77 -14.08 -3.63
N TYR A 68 -5.59 -14.29 -4.22
CA TYR A 68 -5.35 -13.95 -5.62
C TYR A 68 -6.22 -14.75 -6.58
N GLU A 69 -6.43 -16.05 -6.35
CA GLU A 69 -7.36 -16.86 -7.14
C GLU A 69 -8.80 -16.36 -7.03
N GLN A 70 -9.26 -15.97 -5.84
CA GLN A 70 -10.60 -15.40 -5.63
C GLN A 70 -10.74 -14.06 -6.34
N ALA A 71 -9.78 -13.15 -6.18
CA ALA A 71 -9.78 -11.86 -6.86
C ALA A 71 -9.73 -12.02 -8.39
N MET A 72 -8.88 -12.93 -8.90
CA MET A 72 -8.80 -13.28 -10.33
C MET A 72 -10.13 -13.80 -10.87
N LYS A 73 -10.81 -14.70 -10.15
CA LYS A 73 -12.14 -15.23 -10.55
C LYS A 73 -13.19 -14.11 -10.64
N LEU A 74 -13.03 -13.04 -9.87
CA LEU A 74 -13.85 -11.82 -9.95
C LEU A 74 -13.35 -10.80 -10.99
N GLY A 75 -12.36 -11.17 -11.82
CA GLY A 75 -11.85 -10.33 -12.91
C GLY A 75 -10.65 -9.43 -12.55
N HIS A 76 -10.03 -9.61 -11.39
CA HIS A 76 -8.90 -8.76 -10.99
C HIS A 76 -7.60 -9.10 -11.74
N TRP A 77 -7.29 -8.32 -12.77
CA TRP A 77 -6.13 -8.56 -13.64
C TRP A 77 -4.77 -8.47 -12.92
N LYS A 78 -4.57 -7.57 -11.94
CA LYS A 78 -3.30 -7.53 -11.15
C LYS A 78 -3.10 -8.78 -10.29
N ALA A 79 -4.17 -9.30 -9.67
CA ALA A 79 -4.11 -10.53 -8.90
C ALA A 79 -3.71 -11.72 -9.80
N GLN A 80 -4.24 -11.74 -11.03
CA GLN A 80 -3.89 -12.74 -12.03
C GLN A 80 -2.40 -12.67 -12.44
N PHE A 81 -1.83 -11.48 -12.64
CA PHE A 81 -0.39 -11.34 -12.85
C PHE A 81 0.45 -11.77 -11.65
N ASN A 82 0.05 -11.38 -10.44
CA ASN A 82 0.75 -11.80 -9.22
C ASN A 82 0.74 -13.33 -9.07
N LEU A 83 -0.41 -13.96 -9.37
CA LEU A 83 -0.53 -15.41 -9.38
C LEU A 83 0.35 -16.07 -10.45
N ALA A 84 0.41 -15.52 -11.66
CA ALA A 84 1.34 -15.98 -12.69
C ALA A 84 2.80 -15.90 -12.23
N GLY A 85 3.18 -14.80 -11.57
CA GLY A 85 4.51 -14.66 -10.97
C GLY A 85 4.80 -15.67 -9.85
N PHE A 86 3.78 -16.05 -9.08
CA PHE A 86 3.91 -17.09 -8.03
C PHE A 86 4.12 -18.48 -8.66
N TYR A 87 3.41 -18.80 -9.74
CA TYR A 87 3.65 -20.03 -10.49
C TYR A 87 5.05 -20.09 -11.12
N LEU A 88 5.60 -18.98 -11.64
CA LEU A 88 6.97 -18.96 -12.16
C LEU A 88 8.03 -19.23 -11.08
N LYS A 89 7.74 -18.86 -9.83
CA LYS A 89 8.70 -18.92 -8.72
C LYS A 89 8.46 -20.10 -7.77
N GLY A 90 7.32 -20.80 -7.87
CA GLY A 90 6.92 -21.83 -6.93
C GLY A 90 6.64 -21.29 -5.51
N VAL A 91 6.08 -20.08 -5.39
CA VAL A 91 5.80 -19.43 -4.10
C VAL A 91 4.36 -19.72 -3.68
N GLY A 92 4.15 -20.49 -2.61
CA GLY A 92 2.82 -20.89 -2.13
C GLY A 92 2.06 -21.87 -3.04
N VAL A 93 2.61 -22.16 -4.23
CA VAL A 93 2.12 -23.11 -5.22
C VAL A 93 3.30 -23.89 -5.80
N GLU A 94 3.05 -25.04 -6.42
CA GLU A 94 4.07 -25.73 -7.20
C GLU A 94 4.48 -24.89 -8.41
N GLN A 95 5.78 -24.82 -8.70
CA GLN A 95 6.29 -24.08 -9.84
C GLN A 95 5.71 -24.64 -11.15
N ASN A 96 5.14 -23.78 -11.97
CA ASN A 96 4.55 -24.17 -13.24
C ASN A 96 4.60 -23.00 -14.25
N ASP A 97 5.65 -22.99 -15.07
CA ASP A 97 5.87 -21.94 -16.07
C ASP A 97 4.74 -21.89 -17.11
N GLU A 98 4.22 -23.03 -17.56
CA GLU A 98 3.11 -23.06 -18.53
C GLU A 98 1.84 -22.46 -17.95
N LYS A 99 1.56 -22.69 -16.66
CA LYS A 99 0.41 -22.08 -16.01
C LYS A 99 0.53 -20.56 -15.96
N ALA A 100 1.73 -20.04 -15.72
CA ALA A 100 1.98 -18.61 -15.76
C ALA A 100 1.77 -18.01 -17.16
N ILE A 101 2.16 -18.74 -18.20
CA ILE A 101 1.93 -18.29 -19.58
C ILE A 101 0.43 -18.33 -19.91
N GLU A 102 -0.31 -19.41 -19.57
CA GLU A 102 -1.77 -19.48 -19.75
C GLU A 102 -2.50 -18.31 -19.09
N LEU A 103 -2.13 -17.98 -17.83
CA LEU A 103 -2.71 -16.85 -17.11
C LEU A 103 -2.39 -15.51 -17.79
N THR A 104 -1.23 -15.39 -18.43
CA THR A 104 -0.84 -14.18 -19.18
C THR A 104 -1.61 -14.09 -20.50
N GLU A 105 -1.81 -15.21 -21.20
CA GLU A 105 -2.59 -15.25 -22.43
C GLU A 105 -4.06 -14.90 -22.21
N ASP A 106 -4.67 -15.36 -21.12
CA ASP A 106 -6.03 -14.97 -20.75
C ASP A 106 -6.15 -13.45 -20.50
N LEU A 107 -5.11 -12.78 -20.02
CA LEU A 107 -5.09 -11.32 -19.91
C LEU A 107 -4.89 -10.65 -21.28
N MET A 108 -4.11 -11.25 -22.17
CA MET A 108 -3.95 -10.76 -23.55
C MET A 108 -5.28 -10.82 -24.32
N THR A 109 -6.07 -11.89 -24.16
CA THR A 109 -7.40 -12.00 -24.79
C THR A 109 -8.40 -11.00 -24.23
N LYS A 110 -8.24 -10.60 -22.96
CA LYS A 110 -9.01 -9.52 -22.30
C LYS A 110 -8.52 -8.11 -22.65
N GLY A 111 -7.50 -7.97 -23.51
CA GLY A 111 -7.00 -6.68 -23.99
C GLY A 111 -6.09 -5.93 -23.01
N VAL A 112 -5.60 -6.57 -21.95
CA VAL A 112 -4.71 -5.96 -20.95
C VAL A 112 -3.34 -5.67 -21.57
N PRO A 113 -2.91 -4.39 -21.73
CA PRO A 113 -1.66 -4.06 -22.41
C PRO A 113 -0.42 -4.63 -21.74
N ALA A 114 -0.38 -4.64 -20.40
CA ALA A 114 0.72 -5.21 -19.61
C ALA A 114 0.91 -6.73 -19.85
N ALA A 115 -0.10 -7.43 -20.38
CA ALA A 115 0.02 -8.87 -20.66
C ALA A 115 0.90 -9.11 -21.90
N TRP A 116 0.77 -8.23 -22.90
CA TRP A 116 1.64 -8.22 -24.07
C TRP A 116 3.09 -7.86 -23.70
N ASP A 117 3.27 -6.96 -22.72
CA ASP A 117 4.58 -6.65 -22.16
C ASP A 117 5.24 -7.86 -21.48
N ASN A 118 4.49 -8.53 -20.61
CA ASN A 118 4.95 -9.74 -19.93
C ASN A 118 5.29 -10.87 -20.91
N MET A 119 4.51 -11.04 -21.97
CA MET A 119 4.82 -12.03 -23.01
C MET A 119 6.14 -11.71 -23.73
N GLY A 120 6.41 -10.43 -24.03
CA GLY A 120 7.70 -9.99 -24.54
C GLY A 120 8.85 -10.34 -23.60
N THR A 121 8.66 -10.12 -22.30
CA THR A 121 9.62 -10.50 -21.25
C THR A 121 9.83 -12.02 -21.21
N TYR A 122 8.77 -12.83 -21.31
CA TYR A 122 8.87 -14.29 -21.36
C TYR A 122 9.65 -14.79 -22.58
N TYR A 123 9.48 -14.15 -23.74
CA TYR A 123 10.28 -14.44 -24.94
C TYR A 123 11.76 -14.10 -24.76
N THR A 124 12.11 -13.06 -24.00
CA THR A 124 13.54 -12.80 -23.71
C THR A 124 14.14 -13.82 -22.75
N GLY A 125 13.37 -14.27 -21.77
CA GLY A 125 13.79 -15.25 -20.78
C GLY A 125 13.81 -16.69 -21.30
N GLY A 126 12.98 -17.01 -22.29
CA GLY A 126 12.70 -18.39 -22.71
C GLY A 126 11.94 -19.15 -21.62
N VAL A 127 10.81 -18.60 -21.17
CA VAL A 127 9.98 -19.16 -20.10
C VAL A 127 9.14 -20.33 -20.62
N GLY A 128 9.07 -21.43 -19.86
CA GLY A 128 8.30 -22.62 -20.24
C GLY A 128 8.67 -23.17 -21.62
N SER A 129 7.68 -23.34 -22.49
CA SER A 129 7.81 -23.80 -23.87
C SER A 129 8.38 -22.76 -24.85
N LEU A 130 8.56 -21.51 -24.43
CA LEU A 130 9.02 -20.44 -25.31
C LEU A 130 10.53 -20.52 -25.55
N LYS A 131 10.93 -20.35 -26.81
CA LYS A 131 12.34 -20.16 -27.17
C LYS A 131 12.74 -18.71 -27.00
N ARG A 132 13.97 -18.47 -26.55
CA ARG A 132 14.54 -17.13 -26.46
C ARG A 132 14.57 -16.47 -27.84
N ASP A 133 13.87 -15.35 -27.98
CA ASP A 133 13.84 -14.60 -29.23
C ASP A 133 13.63 -13.10 -28.95
N ALA A 134 14.70 -12.33 -29.12
CA ALA A 134 14.67 -10.89 -28.89
C ALA A 134 13.83 -10.15 -29.96
N THR A 135 13.84 -10.63 -31.22
CA THR A 135 13.07 -10.00 -32.30
C THR A 135 11.57 -10.12 -32.02
N VAL A 136 11.13 -11.31 -31.60
CA VAL A 136 9.74 -11.53 -31.18
C VAL A 136 9.42 -10.69 -29.93
N ALA A 137 10.29 -10.67 -28.93
CA ALA A 137 10.08 -9.86 -27.72
C ALA A 137 9.87 -8.37 -28.03
N TYR A 138 10.70 -7.77 -28.91
CA TYR A 138 10.54 -6.37 -29.31
C TYR A 138 9.23 -6.12 -30.08
N ALA A 139 8.75 -7.08 -30.87
CA ALA A 139 7.43 -6.97 -31.50
C ALA A 139 6.30 -6.96 -30.46
N PHE A 140 6.37 -7.83 -29.45
CA PHE A 140 5.43 -7.86 -28.33
C PHE A 140 5.46 -6.56 -27.50
N TRP A 141 6.64 -6.06 -27.15
CA TRP A 141 6.78 -4.79 -26.44
C TRP A 141 6.31 -3.58 -27.25
N GLN A 142 6.55 -3.55 -28.57
CA GLN A 142 6.00 -2.51 -29.43
C GLN A 142 4.47 -2.54 -29.43
N LYS A 143 3.88 -3.74 -29.59
CA LYS A 143 2.43 -3.93 -29.53
C LYS A 143 1.86 -3.47 -28.18
N ALA A 144 2.52 -3.84 -27.08
CA ALA A 144 2.12 -3.43 -25.74
C ALA A 144 2.19 -1.90 -25.56
N ALA A 145 3.25 -1.25 -26.05
CA ALA A 145 3.38 0.21 -26.00
C ALA A 145 2.28 0.92 -26.80
N ASP A 146 1.94 0.40 -27.99
CA ASP A 146 0.84 0.90 -28.83
C ASP A 146 -0.55 0.64 -28.24
N MET A 147 -0.66 -0.31 -27.31
CA MET A 147 -1.88 -0.58 -26.53
C MET A 147 -1.96 0.24 -25.24
N GLY A 148 -0.90 0.98 -24.88
CA GLY A 148 -0.90 1.83 -23.70
C GLY A 148 -0.07 1.33 -22.51
N SER A 149 0.61 0.18 -22.62
CA SER A 149 1.44 -0.37 -21.54
C SER A 149 2.47 0.65 -21.08
N MET A 150 2.36 1.07 -19.82
CA MET A 150 3.23 2.09 -19.23
C MET A 150 4.70 1.63 -19.24
N ALA A 151 4.94 0.36 -18.90
CA ALA A 151 6.27 -0.24 -18.86
C ALA A 151 6.89 -0.31 -20.26
N SER A 152 6.12 -0.75 -21.27
CA SER A 152 6.64 -0.89 -22.63
C SER A 152 6.88 0.46 -23.30
N GLN A 153 6.02 1.45 -23.06
CA GLN A 153 6.23 2.82 -23.52
C GLN A 153 7.53 3.40 -22.93
N ALA A 154 7.75 3.21 -21.63
CA ALA A 154 9.00 3.62 -20.97
C ALA A 154 10.23 2.88 -21.56
N TYR A 155 10.13 1.56 -21.71
CA TYR A 155 11.22 0.73 -22.20
C TYR A 155 11.59 1.05 -23.65
N ILE A 156 10.63 1.01 -24.58
CA ILE A 156 10.88 1.30 -26.00
C ILE A 156 11.30 2.76 -26.17
N GLY A 157 10.66 3.71 -25.49
CA GLY A 157 11.08 5.11 -25.50
C GLY A 157 12.54 5.28 -25.07
N ALA A 158 12.97 4.61 -24.01
CA ALA A 158 14.36 4.64 -23.54
C ALA A 158 15.36 3.99 -24.52
N LYS A 159 14.91 3.08 -25.38
CA LYS A 159 15.72 2.45 -26.45
C LYS A 159 15.83 3.32 -27.70
N LEU A 160 14.83 4.14 -27.98
CA LEU A 160 14.76 5.04 -29.15
C LEU A 160 15.42 6.41 -28.93
N ARG A 161 15.93 6.70 -27.72
CA ARG A 161 16.49 8.02 -27.38
C ARG A 161 17.88 8.29 -27.97
N GLY A 162 18.47 7.35 -28.69
CA GLY A 162 19.78 7.50 -29.30
C GLY A 162 19.81 8.71 -30.25
N THR A 163 20.98 9.31 -30.43
CA THR A 163 21.17 10.33 -31.48
C THR A 163 21.50 9.70 -32.83
N HIS A 164 21.99 8.46 -32.82
CA HIS A 164 22.29 7.62 -33.98
C HIS A 164 21.90 6.17 -33.65
N ASP A 165 21.87 5.31 -34.66
CA ASP A 165 21.66 3.89 -34.46
C ASP A 165 22.92 3.22 -33.93
N GLU A 166 22.80 2.55 -32.79
CA GLU A 166 23.80 1.64 -32.22
C GLU A 166 23.14 0.27 -31.97
N PRO A 167 22.94 -0.52 -33.05
CA PRO A 167 22.36 -1.84 -32.93
C PRO A 167 23.27 -2.77 -32.11
N PRO A 168 22.70 -3.72 -31.34
CA PRO A 168 21.28 -4.12 -31.37
C PRO A 168 20.41 -3.48 -30.27
N SER A 169 20.87 -2.44 -29.56
CA SER A 169 20.25 -2.04 -28.29
C SER A 169 19.80 -0.58 -28.19
N PHE A 170 20.22 0.30 -29.09
CA PHE A 170 19.78 1.70 -29.11
C PHE A 170 19.58 2.18 -30.55
N TRP A 171 18.54 2.98 -30.77
CA TRP A 171 18.18 3.51 -32.08
C TRP A 171 17.95 5.00 -32.04
N GLY A 172 18.24 5.66 -33.16
CA GLY A 172 18.06 7.09 -33.37
C GLY A 172 16.63 7.44 -33.75
N ASN A 173 15.74 7.63 -32.76
CA ASN A 173 14.39 8.16 -32.99
C ASN A 173 13.90 9.01 -31.81
N ARG A 174 14.70 10.04 -31.47
CA ARG A 174 14.46 10.92 -30.31
C ARG A 174 13.06 11.56 -30.29
N PRO A 175 12.46 12.03 -31.40
CA PRO A 175 11.11 12.59 -31.37
C PRO A 175 10.04 11.60 -30.91
N ILE A 176 10.10 10.34 -31.37
CA ILE A 176 9.18 9.30 -30.92
C ILE A 176 9.52 8.83 -29.51
N ALA A 177 10.81 8.74 -29.17
CA ALA A 177 11.25 8.43 -27.83
C ALA A 177 10.63 9.36 -26.79
N PHE A 178 10.69 10.68 -27.02
CA PHE A 178 10.12 11.68 -26.11
C PHE A 178 8.61 11.50 -25.98
N LYS A 179 7.87 11.33 -27.08
CA LYS A 179 6.41 11.09 -27.00
C LYS A 179 6.04 9.85 -26.19
N MET A 180 6.77 8.75 -26.39
CA MET A 180 6.55 7.50 -25.63
C MET A 180 6.86 7.69 -24.15
N LEU A 181 7.98 8.33 -23.84
CA LEU A 181 8.40 8.55 -22.46
C LEU A 181 7.48 9.54 -21.73
N GLU A 182 7.05 10.62 -22.39
CA GLU A 182 6.10 11.60 -21.83
C GLU A 182 4.73 10.95 -21.55
N CYS A 183 4.27 10.07 -22.44
CA CYS A 183 3.06 9.27 -22.23
C CYS A 183 3.17 8.31 -21.03
N ALA A 184 4.31 7.61 -20.89
CA ALA A 184 4.56 6.75 -19.74
C ALA A 184 4.72 7.57 -18.43
N PHE A 185 5.34 8.74 -18.51
CA PHE A 185 5.50 9.66 -17.38
C PHE A 185 4.14 10.16 -16.87
N ALA A 186 3.22 10.52 -17.76
CA ALA A 186 1.86 10.94 -17.42
C ALA A 186 1.08 9.89 -16.61
N GLN A 187 1.36 8.61 -16.89
CA GLN A 187 0.79 7.47 -16.17
C GLN A 187 1.50 7.15 -14.84
N GLY A 188 2.56 7.89 -14.49
CA GLY A 188 3.32 7.70 -13.25
C GLY A 188 4.52 6.76 -13.38
N SER A 189 5.11 6.61 -14.57
CA SER A 189 6.32 5.80 -14.75
C SER A 189 7.57 6.51 -14.26
N GLY A 190 8.15 6.00 -13.17
CA GLY A 190 9.43 6.49 -12.69
C GLY A 190 10.63 6.07 -13.56
N ASP A 191 10.55 4.96 -14.30
CA ASP A 191 11.57 4.63 -15.31
C ASP A 191 11.54 5.59 -16.50
N ALA A 192 10.34 6.02 -16.92
CA ALA A 192 10.20 7.05 -17.94
C ALA A 192 10.72 8.41 -17.44
N ALA A 193 10.42 8.76 -16.19
CA ALA A 193 10.95 9.96 -15.54
C ALA A 193 12.49 9.97 -15.54
N LEU A 194 13.13 8.85 -15.19
CA LEU A 194 14.57 8.70 -15.25
C LEU A 194 15.11 8.88 -16.67
N ALA A 195 14.52 8.19 -17.65
CA ALA A 195 14.96 8.26 -19.04
C ALA A 195 14.80 9.66 -19.64
N LEU A 196 13.68 10.35 -19.36
CA LEU A 196 13.45 11.74 -19.76
C LEU A 196 14.42 12.70 -19.08
N GLY A 197 14.58 12.58 -17.76
CA GLY A 197 15.51 13.42 -17.01
C GLY A 197 16.93 13.33 -17.53
N VAL A 198 17.42 12.10 -17.80
CA VAL A 198 18.72 11.87 -18.42
C VAL A 198 18.76 12.39 -19.85
N ALA A 199 17.69 12.28 -20.64
CA ALA A 199 17.67 12.83 -21.99
C ALA A 199 17.68 14.36 -22.01
N LEU A 200 17.07 15.01 -21.01
CA LEU A 200 16.92 16.46 -20.88
C LEU A 200 18.08 17.16 -20.18
N HIS A 201 18.86 16.46 -19.36
CA HIS A 201 19.79 17.09 -18.39
C HIS A 201 20.78 18.11 -19.00
N SER A 202 21.19 17.91 -20.26
CA SER A 202 22.08 18.82 -20.98
C SER A 202 21.32 20.01 -21.57
N ASP A 203 20.17 19.74 -22.21
CA ASP A 203 19.37 20.68 -23.00
C ASP A 203 18.50 21.60 -22.13
N ASP A 204 17.86 21.04 -21.10
CA ASP A 204 16.97 21.72 -20.16
C ASP A 204 17.13 21.11 -18.74
N PRO A 205 18.15 21.56 -17.98
CA PRO A 205 18.42 21.03 -16.64
C PRO A 205 17.28 21.31 -15.66
N SER A 206 16.55 22.42 -15.83
CA SER A 206 15.45 22.77 -14.93
C SER A 206 14.28 21.80 -15.10
N ARG A 207 13.91 21.49 -16.36
CA ARG A 207 12.90 20.48 -16.64
C ARG A 207 13.39 19.09 -16.23
N ALA A 208 14.64 18.74 -16.52
CA ALA A 208 15.22 17.46 -16.11
C ALA A 208 15.13 17.24 -14.60
N LEU A 209 15.50 18.24 -13.79
CA LEU A 209 15.43 18.17 -12.34
C LEU A 209 14.00 17.96 -11.85
N ARG A 210 13.02 18.70 -12.40
CA ARG A 210 11.59 18.52 -12.07
C ARG A 210 11.08 17.13 -12.47
N THR A 211 11.39 16.67 -13.68
CA THR A 211 11.00 15.34 -14.17
C THR A 211 11.55 14.22 -13.29
N LEU A 212 12.83 14.29 -12.91
CA LEU A 212 13.42 13.31 -11.98
C LEU A 212 12.73 13.41 -10.60
N HIS A 213 12.46 14.62 -10.10
CA HIS A 213 11.79 14.78 -8.81
C HIS A 213 10.41 14.11 -8.78
N GLU A 214 9.61 14.27 -9.83
CA GLU A 214 8.35 13.56 -10.01
C GLU A 214 8.53 12.03 -10.09
N GLY A 215 9.61 11.55 -10.74
CA GLY A 215 9.96 10.13 -10.74
C GLY A 215 10.16 9.55 -9.33
N VAL A 216 10.67 10.34 -8.39
CA VAL A 216 10.73 9.95 -6.97
C VAL A 216 9.34 9.90 -6.33
N LYS A 217 8.46 10.86 -6.65
CA LYS A 217 7.05 10.83 -6.20
C LYS A 217 6.32 9.58 -6.70
N PHE A 218 6.63 9.14 -7.91
CA PHE A 218 6.16 7.89 -8.50
C PHE A 218 6.79 6.63 -7.88
N GLY A 219 7.71 6.76 -6.93
CA GLY A 219 8.33 5.64 -6.23
C GLY A 219 9.50 4.99 -6.97
N SER A 220 10.22 5.71 -7.83
CA SER A 220 11.42 5.17 -8.48
C SER A 220 12.65 5.31 -7.60
N GLU A 221 13.14 4.17 -7.10
CA GLU A 221 14.42 4.04 -6.39
C GLU A 221 15.58 4.54 -7.26
N ARG A 222 15.59 4.18 -8.54
CA ARG A 222 16.63 4.58 -9.49
C ARG A 222 16.68 6.09 -9.68
N THR A 223 15.53 6.73 -9.75
CA THR A 223 15.44 8.20 -9.87
C THR A 223 15.88 8.88 -8.58
N ALA A 224 15.52 8.34 -7.42
CA ALA A 224 15.96 8.85 -6.13
C ALA A 224 17.49 8.74 -5.97
N ASN A 225 18.10 7.63 -6.39
CA ASN A 225 19.55 7.47 -6.39
C ASN A 225 20.25 8.40 -7.40
N ALA A 226 19.65 8.63 -8.57
CA ALA A 226 20.18 9.58 -9.54
C ALA A 226 20.22 11.00 -8.95
N LEU A 227 19.14 11.45 -8.30
CA LEU A 227 19.11 12.75 -7.63
C LEU A 227 20.02 12.82 -6.42
N PHE A 228 20.14 11.74 -5.65
CA PHE A 228 21.16 11.64 -4.60
C PHE A 228 22.55 11.95 -5.17
N ALA A 229 22.96 11.27 -6.25
CA ALA A 229 24.26 11.49 -6.86
C ALA A 229 24.43 12.94 -7.35
N SER A 230 23.47 13.46 -8.13
CA SER A 230 23.55 14.82 -8.67
C SER A 230 23.59 15.92 -7.59
N PHE A 231 22.89 15.76 -6.47
CA PHE A 231 22.96 16.71 -5.36
C PHE A 231 24.23 16.53 -4.51
N ASP A 232 24.80 15.32 -4.43
CA ASP A 232 26.00 15.05 -3.63
C ASP A 232 27.25 15.68 -4.26
N ASP A 233 27.37 15.64 -5.58
CA ASP A 233 28.52 16.17 -6.32
C ASP A 233 28.25 17.50 -7.06
N GLY A 234 26.99 17.91 -7.19
CA GLY A 234 26.58 19.13 -7.89
C GLY A 234 26.48 18.97 -9.43
N SER A 235 26.55 17.74 -9.93
CA SER A 235 26.49 17.45 -11.37
C SER A 235 25.10 17.68 -11.98
N ASP A 236 25.01 17.50 -13.30
CA ASP A 236 23.74 17.62 -14.01
C ASP A 236 22.65 16.71 -13.42
N PRO A 237 21.38 17.16 -13.35
CA PRO A 237 20.88 18.45 -13.81
C PRO A 237 20.92 19.58 -12.75
N VAL A 238 21.51 19.34 -11.57
CA VAL A 238 21.49 20.29 -10.44
C VAL A 238 22.30 21.55 -10.75
N ARG A 239 23.45 21.43 -11.43
CA ARG A 239 24.30 22.54 -11.90
C ARG A 239 24.55 23.62 -10.84
N SER A 240 24.68 23.20 -9.59
CA SER A 240 25.05 24.04 -8.45
C SER A 240 26.10 23.29 -7.62
N GLY A 241 26.73 23.96 -6.65
CA GLY A 241 27.65 23.25 -5.76
C GLY A 241 26.94 22.13 -4.98
N PRO A 242 27.69 21.19 -4.38
CA PRO A 242 27.14 20.12 -3.56
C PRO A 242 26.09 20.56 -2.53
N ASP A 243 24.94 19.90 -2.51
CA ASP A 243 23.89 19.99 -1.48
C ASP A 243 23.71 18.63 -0.83
N THR A 244 24.67 18.29 0.03
CA THR A 244 24.71 17.02 0.77
C THR A 244 23.49 16.82 1.68
N SER A 245 22.81 17.90 2.07
CA SER A 245 21.57 17.82 2.86
C SER A 245 20.40 17.31 2.04
N ARG A 246 20.23 17.79 0.80
CA ARG A 246 19.25 17.24 -0.14
C ARG A 246 19.62 15.83 -0.57
N ALA A 247 20.88 15.62 -0.93
CA ALA A 247 21.38 14.32 -1.33
C ALA A 247 21.05 13.25 -0.29
N ARG A 248 21.34 13.52 0.99
CA ARG A 248 21.02 12.61 2.10
C ARG A 248 19.54 12.28 2.21
N ARG A 249 18.63 13.24 1.97
CA ARG A 249 17.18 12.98 2.02
C ARG A 249 16.73 12.09 0.87
N TYR A 250 17.21 12.34 -0.36
CA TYR A 250 16.95 11.43 -1.48
C TYR A 250 17.46 10.02 -1.20
N LYS A 251 18.64 9.88 -0.60
CA LYS A 251 19.21 8.58 -0.26
C LYS A 251 18.33 7.81 0.73
N VAL A 252 17.83 8.46 1.78
CA VAL A 252 16.90 7.83 2.74
C VAL A 252 15.64 7.33 2.04
N LEU A 253 15.07 8.13 1.13
CA LEU A 253 13.87 7.74 0.38
C LEU A 253 14.16 6.61 -0.62
N ALA A 254 15.33 6.61 -1.27
CA ALA A 254 15.78 5.56 -2.18
C ALA A 254 15.94 4.22 -1.45
N ASP A 255 16.57 4.23 -0.27
CA ASP A 255 16.75 3.03 0.56
C ASP A 255 15.40 2.43 0.98
N ALA A 256 14.42 3.28 1.32
CA ALA A 256 13.08 2.83 1.65
C ALA A 256 12.33 2.24 0.44
N LEU A 257 12.50 2.84 -0.75
CA LEU A 257 11.93 2.30 -2.00
C LEU A 257 12.57 0.96 -2.41
N TYR A 258 13.85 0.78 -2.13
CA TYR A 258 14.53 -0.50 -2.33
C TYR A 258 13.90 -1.61 -1.48
N THR A 259 13.59 -1.31 -0.21
CA THR A 259 12.96 -2.28 0.70
C THR A 259 11.48 -2.54 0.35
N ASN A 260 10.73 -1.49 0.02
CA ASN A 260 9.32 -1.59 -0.35
C ASN A 260 9.01 -0.76 -1.62
N PRO A 261 9.03 -1.39 -2.81
CA PRO A 261 8.83 -0.70 -4.09
C PRO A 261 7.38 -0.25 -4.34
N PHE A 262 6.43 -0.62 -3.47
CA PHE A 262 5.03 -0.16 -3.57
C PHE A 262 4.81 1.23 -2.99
N ILE A 263 5.77 1.77 -2.23
CA ILE A 263 5.67 3.12 -1.67
C ILE A 263 5.62 4.15 -2.80
N LYS A 264 4.75 5.15 -2.63
CA LYS A 264 4.72 6.39 -3.42
C LYS A 264 4.96 7.58 -2.50
N TYR A 265 5.60 8.63 -3.01
CA TYR A 265 5.90 9.85 -2.25
C TYR A 265 5.22 11.09 -2.84
N PRO A 266 3.88 11.12 -2.95
CA PRO A 266 3.21 12.28 -3.56
C PRO A 266 3.35 13.56 -2.73
N ASN A 267 3.71 13.44 -1.45
CA ASN A 267 3.95 14.56 -0.54
C ASN A 267 5.45 14.87 -0.41
N LEU A 268 6.27 14.52 -1.41
CA LEU A 268 7.73 14.72 -1.37
C LEU A 268 8.14 16.19 -1.15
N ASP A 269 7.44 17.14 -1.77
CA ASP A 269 7.74 18.58 -1.63
C ASP A 269 7.63 19.08 -0.19
N LYS A 270 6.83 18.39 0.63
CA LYS A 270 6.70 18.69 2.05
C LYS A 270 8.01 18.49 2.81
N VAL A 271 8.86 17.57 2.37
CA VAL A 271 10.11 17.23 3.04
C VAL A 271 11.34 17.56 2.23
N LEU A 272 11.20 17.71 0.92
CA LEU A 272 12.31 17.88 -0.01
C LEU A 272 11.90 18.79 -1.18
N PRO A 273 11.54 20.06 -0.94
CA PRO A 273 11.23 20.97 -2.02
C PRO A 273 12.49 21.25 -2.85
N LEU A 274 12.31 21.34 -4.18
CA LEU A 274 13.39 21.65 -5.10
C LEU A 274 13.97 23.06 -4.85
N PRO A 275 15.27 23.29 -5.13
CA PRO A 275 15.84 24.63 -5.11
C PRO A 275 15.05 25.59 -6.01
N PRO A 276 14.95 26.89 -5.64
CA PRO A 276 15.69 27.56 -4.57
C PRO A 276 15.04 27.48 -3.18
N ALA A 277 13.92 26.77 -3.01
CA ALA A 277 13.23 26.69 -1.72
C ALA A 277 14.16 26.13 -0.62
N ALA A 278 14.03 26.61 0.61
CA ALA A 278 14.82 26.08 1.73
C ALA A 278 14.27 24.72 2.20
N LEU A 279 15.15 23.85 2.68
CA LEU A 279 14.71 22.58 3.27
C LEU A 279 14.01 22.83 4.62
N PRO A 280 12.85 22.19 4.89
CA PRO A 280 12.25 22.20 6.22
C PRO A 280 13.17 21.49 7.20
N LYS A 281 13.18 21.92 8.46
CA LYS A 281 13.94 21.27 9.53
C LYS A 281 13.48 19.82 9.71
N TRP A 282 14.45 18.92 9.80
CA TRP A 282 14.24 17.50 10.00
C TRP A 282 15.01 17.07 11.25
N ASP A 283 14.40 16.24 12.07
CA ASP A 283 14.94 15.73 13.34
C ASP A 283 16.05 14.69 13.17
N GLY A 284 16.31 14.25 11.93
CA GLY A 284 17.29 13.23 11.60
C GLY A 284 16.76 11.79 11.68
N ASN A 285 15.50 11.60 12.09
CA ASN A 285 14.83 10.31 12.14
C ASN A 285 14.34 9.91 10.73
N LYS A 286 14.83 8.79 10.19
CA LYS A 286 14.56 8.38 8.81
C LYS A 286 13.08 8.07 8.58
N GLU A 287 12.46 7.39 9.53
CA GLU A 287 11.06 6.99 9.49
C GLU A 287 10.14 8.22 9.43
N THR A 288 10.46 9.26 10.19
CA THR A 288 9.72 10.53 10.18
C THR A 288 9.79 11.20 8.81
N LEU A 289 10.94 11.16 8.14
CA LEU A 289 11.11 11.71 6.79
C LEU A 289 10.29 10.91 5.75
N ILE A 290 10.37 9.59 5.82
CA ILE A 290 9.67 8.66 4.92
C ILE A 290 8.16 8.82 5.07
N ASP A 291 7.64 8.73 6.31
CA ASP A 291 6.20 8.84 6.58
C ASP A 291 5.64 10.22 6.28
N ALA A 292 6.45 11.27 6.41
CA ALA A 292 6.04 12.61 6.04
C ALA A 292 5.88 12.79 4.52
N ALA A 293 6.61 12.02 3.70
CA ALA A 293 6.54 12.05 2.23
C ALA A 293 5.48 11.10 1.64
N LYS A 294 5.10 10.04 2.38
CA LYS A 294 4.08 9.06 1.96
C LYS A 294 2.72 9.71 1.69
N ALA A 295 1.92 9.01 0.88
CA ALA A 295 0.51 9.33 0.72
C ALA A 295 -0.26 9.13 2.03
N VAL A 296 -1.34 9.89 2.19
CA VAL A 296 -2.27 9.74 3.31
C VAL A 296 -3.58 9.12 2.86
N VAL A 297 -4.27 8.44 3.76
CA VAL A 297 -5.64 7.96 3.59
C VAL A 297 -6.48 8.41 4.78
N PRO A 298 -7.78 8.67 4.60
CA PRO A 298 -8.64 9.07 5.71
C PRO A 298 -8.80 7.91 6.71
N VAL A 299 -8.80 8.25 8.01
CA VAL A 299 -9.15 7.30 9.08
C VAL A 299 -10.61 6.85 8.86
N PRO A 300 -10.90 5.54 8.81
CA PRO A 300 -12.28 5.06 8.78
C PRO A 300 -13.06 5.61 9.98
N PRO A 301 -14.34 5.96 9.85
CA PRO A 301 -15.14 6.39 10.99
C PRO A 301 -15.03 5.35 12.10
N ALA A 302 -14.76 5.80 13.33
CA ALA A 302 -14.62 4.91 14.48
C ALA A 302 -15.83 3.96 14.53
N PRO A 303 -15.62 2.65 14.75
CA PRO A 303 -16.74 1.77 15.02
C PRO A 303 -17.55 2.39 16.17
N THR A 304 -18.87 2.40 16.05
CA THR A 304 -19.77 2.63 17.19
C THR A 304 -19.27 1.79 18.36
N GLU A 305 -19.29 2.34 19.58
CA GLU A 305 -18.75 1.70 20.79
C GLU A 305 -18.90 0.18 20.75
N PRO A 306 -17.83 -0.60 20.99
CA PRO A 306 -17.91 -2.05 20.92
C PRO A 306 -19.09 -2.52 21.77
N PRO A 307 -19.92 -3.44 21.26
CA PRO A 307 -21.10 -3.88 21.98
C PRO A 307 -20.69 -4.38 23.38
N PRO A 308 -21.49 -4.12 24.43
CA PRO A 308 -21.12 -4.44 25.79
C PRO A 308 -20.73 -5.92 25.91
N SER A 309 -19.64 -6.21 26.62
CA SER A 309 -19.13 -7.57 26.71
C SER A 309 -20.19 -8.55 27.26
N PRO A 310 -20.19 -9.84 26.87
CA PRO A 310 -21.10 -10.82 27.46
C PRO A 310 -21.00 -10.96 28.98
N ALA A 311 -19.93 -10.48 29.62
CA ALA A 311 -19.75 -10.47 31.08
C ALA A 311 -20.38 -9.24 31.74
N SER A 312 -20.35 -8.07 31.09
CA SER A 312 -20.97 -6.84 31.60
C SER A 312 -22.49 -6.82 31.47
N GLN A 313 -23.03 -7.56 30.51
CA GLN A 313 -24.47 -7.76 30.37
C GLN A 313 -25.05 -8.70 31.43
N ARG A 314 -24.22 -9.41 32.21
CA ARG A 314 -24.69 -10.30 33.28
C ARG A 314 -25.17 -9.49 34.46
N THR A 315 -26.00 -10.12 35.29
CA THR A 315 -26.55 -9.52 36.51
C THR A 315 -25.98 -10.19 37.77
N GLY A 316 -26.14 -9.52 38.91
CA GLY A 316 -25.73 -10.06 40.21
C GLY A 316 -24.22 -10.33 40.29
N ARG A 317 -23.83 -11.48 40.86
CA ARG A 317 -22.43 -11.85 41.10
C ARG A 317 -21.64 -12.13 39.84
N ALA A 318 -22.33 -12.45 38.75
CA ALA A 318 -21.71 -12.73 37.47
C ALA A 318 -21.40 -11.45 36.67
N HIS A 319 -21.99 -10.32 37.06
CA HIS A 319 -21.74 -9.02 36.44
C HIS A 319 -20.27 -8.63 36.59
N MET A 320 -19.65 -8.18 35.50
CA MET A 320 -18.32 -7.58 35.48
C MET A 320 -18.41 -6.18 34.90
N PRO A 321 -17.73 -5.17 35.48
CA PRO A 321 -17.75 -3.83 34.90
C PRO A 321 -17.31 -3.83 33.43
N GLU A 322 -17.95 -2.99 32.61
CA GLU A 322 -17.56 -2.84 31.20
C GLU A 322 -16.08 -2.43 31.07
N GLY A 323 -15.41 -2.92 30.03
CA GLY A 323 -13.99 -2.69 29.82
C GLY A 323 -13.07 -3.32 30.87
N HIS A 324 -13.52 -4.34 31.60
CA HIS A 324 -12.69 -5.11 32.53
C HIS A 324 -12.69 -6.60 32.21
N VAL A 325 -11.58 -7.27 32.55
CA VAL A 325 -11.40 -8.71 32.37
C VAL A 325 -10.73 -9.33 33.61
N LEU A 326 -10.81 -10.66 33.75
CA LEU A 326 -10.04 -11.36 34.78
C LEU A 326 -8.58 -11.50 34.35
N PRO A 327 -7.62 -11.33 35.27
CA PRO A 327 -6.21 -11.48 34.95
C PRO A 327 -5.90 -12.92 34.52
N GLU A 328 -5.13 -13.08 33.43
CA GLU A 328 -4.63 -14.39 33.01
C GLU A 328 -3.70 -15.02 34.06
N LYS A 329 -2.94 -14.17 34.77
CA LYS A 329 -2.02 -14.58 35.82
C LYS A 329 -2.28 -13.77 37.09
N LEU A 330 -2.52 -14.49 38.18
CA LEU A 330 -2.71 -13.89 39.50
C LEU A 330 -1.40 -13.30 40.03
N ALA A 331 -1.49 -12.12 40.64
CA ALA A 331 -0.34 -11.48 41.30
C ALA A 331 0.19 -12.30 42.49
N MET A 332 -0.71 -13.03 43.16
CA MET A 332 -0.37 -13.97 44.23
C MET A 332 -1.20 -15.25 44.09
N PRO A 333 -0.61 -16.43 44.33
CA PRO A 333 -1.36 -17.68 44.33
C PRO A 333 -2.32 -17.73 45.51
N VAL A 334 -3.60 -17.98 45.23
CA VAL A 334 -4.64 -18.21 46.23
C VAL A 334 -5.07 -19.68 46.12
N PRO A 335 -5.01 -20.47 47.21
CA PRO A 335 -5.39 -21.88 47.16
C PRO A 335 -6.88 -22.03 46.84
N ALA A 336 -7.23 -23.09 46.12
CA ALA A 336 -8.63 -23.44 45.90
C ALA A 336 -9.32 -23.74 47.24
N GLN A 337 -10.56 -23.30 47.38
CA GLN A 337 -11.30 -23.38 48.63
C GLN A 337 -12.49 -24.33 48.53
N HIS A 338 -12.76 -25.05 49.61
CA HIS A 338 -13.88 -25.98 49.67
C HIS A 338 -15.22 -25.22 49.79
N GLU A 339 -16.29 -25.73 49.19
CA GLU A 339 -17.66 -25.16 49.25
C GLU A 339 -18.19 -24.89 50.67
N SER A 340 -17.59 -25.52 51.68
CA SER A 340 -17.94 -25.33 53.09
C SER A 340 -17.25 -24.13 53.75
N THR A 341 -16.31 -23.49 53.07
CA THR A 341 -15.51 -22.36 53.59
C THR A 341 -16.03 -21.00 53.11
N ALA A 342 -15.49 -19.93 53.68
CA ALA A 342 -15.73 -18.56 53.22
C ALA A 342 -14.55 -18.07 52.37
N ALA A 343 -14.81 -17.16 51.42
CA ALA A 343 -13.80 -16.63 50.51
C ALA A 343 -12.69 -15.89 51.26
N LEU A 344 -11.43 -16.31 51.09
CA LEU A 344 -10.26 -15.70 51.74
C LEU A 344 -10.00 -14.26 51.26
N VAL A 345 -10.38 -13.97 50.01
CA VAL A 345 -10.18 -12.68 49.37
C VAL A 345 -11.40 -12.33 48.53
N SER A 346 -11.68 -11.02 48.46
CA SER A 346 -12.68 -10.50 47.53
C SER A 346 -12.23 -10.70 46.08
N GLY A 347 -13.18 -10.99 45.20
CA GLY A 347 -12.96 -11.11 43.76
C GLY A 347 -13.78 -12.23 43.15
N TYR A 348 -13.42 -12.65 41.94
CA TYR A 348 -14.16 -13.68 41.22
C TYR A 348 -13.63 -15.08 41.51
N TRP A 349 -14.54 -16.01 41.73
CA TRP A 349 -14.25 -17.41 42.02
C TRP A 349 -15.03 -18.30 41.04
N LEU A 350 -14.35 -19.29 40.49
CA LEU A 350 -14.94 -20.29 39.61
C LEU A 350 -15.18 -21.59 40.37
N ALA A 351 -16.43 -22.05 40.41
CA ALA A 351 -16.77 -23.34 40.96
C ALA A 351 -16.36 -24.46 40.00
N GLN A 352 -15.74 -25.52 40.53
CA GLN A 352 -15.42 -26.72 39.76
C GLN A 352 -15.59 -27.97 40.63
N LEU A 353 -16.14 -29.03 40.05
CA LEU A 353 -16.21 -30.33 40.71
C LEU A 353 -14.80 -30.94 40.83
N MET A 354 -14.43 -31.42 42.03
CA MET A 354 -13.08 -31.96 42.28
C MET A 354 -12.73 -33.18 41.41
N HIS A 355 -13.71 -34.04 41.16
CA HIS A 355 -13.52 -35.32 40.48
C HIS A 355 -14.64 -35.56 39.46
N PRO A 356 -14.61 -34.88 38.29
CA PRO A 356 -15.54 -35.17 37.21
C PRO A 356 -15.32 -36.59 36.67
N ARG A 357 -16.39 -37.39 36.56
CA ARG A 357 -16.31 -38.82 36.21
C ARG A 357 -17.06 -39.19 34.93
N ASN A 358 -17.88 -38.29 34.42
CA ASN A 358 -18.74 -38.49 33.25
C ASN A 358 -18.91 -37.17 32.47
N GLU A 359 -19.55 -37.24 31.31
CA GLU A 359 -19.81 -36.06 30.47
C GLU A 359 -20.69 -35.02 31.16
N GLN A 360 -21.66 -35.44 31.97
CA GLN A 360 -22.51 -34.52 32.74
C GLN A 360 -21.67 -33.65 33.70
N HIS A 361 -20.67 -34.22 34.38
CA HIS A 361 -19.79 -33.47 35.28
C HIS A 361 -18.87 -32.51 34.50
N ALA A 362 -18.40 -32.93 33.32
CA ALA A 362 -17.59 -32.08 32.45
C ALA A 362 -18.41 -30.89 31.92
N GLN A 363 -19.64 -31.14 31.48
CA GLN A 363 -20.56 -30.11 31.02
C GLN A 363 -20.91 -29.14 32.16
N TRP A 364 -21.22 -29.65 33.35
CA TRP A 364 -21.50 -28.81 34.52
C TRP A 364 -20.34 -27.85 34.82
N ASN A 365 -19.09 -28.33 34.78
CA ASN A 365 -17.90 -27.51 34.94
C ASN A 365 -17.74 -26.46 33.82
N ALA A 366 -18.06 -26.81 32.57
CA ALA A 366 -18.01 -25.90 31.44
C ALA A 366 -19.09 -24.80 31.50
N ASP A 367 -20.24 -25.11 32.11
CA ASP A 367 -21.34 -24.17 32.32
C ASP A 367 -21.08 -23.20 33.49
N GLN A 368 -20.10 -23.50 34.35
CA GLN A 368 -19.76 -22.60 35.46
C GLN A 368 -19.11 -21.32 34.95
N MET A 369 -19.52 -20.20 35.53
CA MET A 369 -18.91 -18.90 35.32
C MET A 369 -18.31 -18.35 36.60
N PRO A 370 -17.25 -17.52 36.52
CA PRO A 370 -16.72 -16.85 37.71
C PRO A 370 -17.77 -15.94 38.34
N LEU A 371 -17.98 -16.06 39.65
CA LEU A 371 -18.90 -15.24 40.42
C LEU A 371 -18.11 -14.43 41.45
N ARG A 372 -18.52 -13.18 41.68
CA ARG A 372 -17.91 -12.30 42.67
C ARG A 372 -18.35 -12.65 44.09
N TYR A 373 -17.37 -12.82 44.97
CA TYR A 373 -17.53 -13.00 46.41
C TYR A 373 -16.76 -11.91 47.16
N ALA A 374 -17.30 -11.44 48.27
CA ALA A 374 -16.58 -10.62 49.23
C ALA A 374 -15.72 -11.49 50.15
N ARG A 375 -14.64 -10.93 50.70
CA ARG A 375 -13.88 -11.60 51.78
C ARG A 375 -14.84 -11.99 52.92
N ASP A 376 -14.61 -13.19 53.46
CA ASP A 376 -15.38 -13.82 54.54
C ASP A 376 -16.84 -14.17 54.17
N GLU A 377 -17.21 -14.07 52.89
CA GLU A 377 -18.49 -14.51 52.38
C GLU A 377 -18.50 -16.03 52.13
N LEU A 378 -19.57 -16.71 52.55
CA LEU A 378 -19.75 -18.14 52.24
C LEU A 378 -20.03 -18.35 50.75
N PHE A 379 -19.41 -19.38 50.19
CA PHE A 379 -19.67 -19.79 48.81
C PHE A 379 -21.11 -20.28 48.63
N ASP A 380 -21.67 -20.01 47.44
CA ASP A 380 -22.97 -20.56 47.06
C ASP A 380 -22.84 -22.09 46.90
N ARG A 381 -23.67 -22.83 47.64
CA ARG A 381 -23.67 -24.30 47.67
C ARG A 381 -24.75 -24.90 46.78
N THR A 382 -25.46 -24.07 46.03
CA THR A 382 -26.42 -24.55 45.03
C THR A 382 -25.69 -25.37 43.97
N ARG A 383 -26.24 -26.56 43.68
CA ARG A 383 -25.64 -27.53 42.77
C ARG A 383 -26.67 -28.05 41.77
N PRO A 384 -27.28 -27.15 40.97
CA PRO A 384 -28.35 -27.54 40.06
C PRO A 384 -27.84 -28.64 39.10
N GLY A 385 -28.60 -29.73 39.00
CA GLY A 385 -28.25 -30.88 38.17
C GLY A 385 -27.19 -31.83 38.74
N LEU A 386 -26.73 -31.63 39.97
CA LEU A 386 -25.83 -32.54 40.70
C LEU A 386 -26.49 -33.09 41.97
N LEU A 387 -26.21 -34.35 42.28
CA LEU A 387 -26.60 -35.04 43.49
C LEU A 387 -25.53 -34.86 44.60
N PRO A 388 -25.89 -35.02 45.88
CA PRO A 388 -24.93 -34.95 46.99
C PRO A 388 -23.74 -35.92 46.87
N GLU A 389 -23.95 -37.08 46.23
CA GLU A 389 -22.97 -38.13 45.98
C GLU A 389 -21.99 -37.83 44.82
N ASP A 390 -22.28 -36.86 43.95
CA ASP A 390 -21.46 -36.58 42.75
C ASP A 390 -20.10 -35.94 43.09
N GLY A 391 -19.95 -35.47 44.32
CA GLY A 391 -18.66 -35.05 44.87
C GLY A 391 -18.72 -33.74 45.65
N ARG A 392 -17.55 -33.11 45.79
CA ARG A 392 -17.40 -31.78 46.38
C ARG A 392 -16.97 -30.78 45.33
N ILE A 393 -17.36 -29.52 45.55
CA ILE A 393 -17.02 -28.39 44.71
C ILE A 393 -15.83 -27.64 45.34
N LEU A 394 -14.84 -27.32 44.52
CA LEU A 394 -13.77 -26.39 44.83
C LEU A 394 -14.01 -25.06 44.11
N PHE A 395 -13.75 -23.98 44.83
CA PHE A 395 -13.78 -22.63 44.31
C PHE A 395 -12.36 -22.18 44.01
N HIS A 396 -12.10 -21.84 42.75
CA HIS A 396 -10.81 -21.41 42.25
C HIS A 396 -10.82 -19.90 42.05
N PHE A 397 -9.93 -19.19 42.76
CA PHE A 397 -9.82 -17.74 42.61
C PHE A 397 -9.33 -17.37 41.21
N LYS A 398 -10.02 -16.40 40.58
CA LYS A 398 -9.69 -15.88 39.25
C LYS A 398 -9.21 -14.42 39.27
N GLY A 399 -9.21 -13.76 40.42
CA GLY A 399 -8.72 -12.39 40.57
C GLY A 399 -9.81 -11.35 40.75
N GLU A 400 -9.40 -10.14 41.08
CA GLU A 400 -10.22 -8.94 40.88
C GLU A 400 -10.11 -8.51 39.41
N PRO A 401 -11.18 -7.94 38.84
CA PRO A 401 -11.20 -7.54 37.43
C PRO A 401 -10.22 -6.39 37.22
N ILE A 402 -9.42 -6.48 36.16
CA ILE A 402 -8.47 -5.46 35.73
C ILE A 402 -9.01 -4.75 34.49
N ALA A 403 -8.64 -3.48 34.30
CA ALA A 403 -8.97 -2.76 33.08
C ALA A 403 -8.44 -3.54 31.86
N GLN A 404 -9.33 -3.79 30.90
CA GLN A 404 -8.97 -4.43 29.65
C GLN A 404 -8.02 -3.49 28.89
N PRO A 405 -6.84 -3.95 28.49
CA PRO A 405 -5.99 -3.15 27.61
C PRO A 405 -6.78 -2.80 26.36
N ALA A 406 -6.75 -1.52 25.96
CA ALA A 406 -7.36 -1.12 24.69
C ALA A 406 -6.81 -2.04 23.60
N PRO A 407 -7.67 -2.67 22.77
CA PRO A 407 -7.18 -3.43 21.64
C PRO A 407 -6.26 -2.51 20.81
N LYS A 408 -5.10 -3.01 20.40
CA LYS A 408 -4.27 -2.29 19.43
C LYS A 408 -5.18 -2.01 18.23
N VAL A 409 -5.38 -0.73 17.93
CA VAL A 409 -6.10 -0.33 16.71
C VAL A 409 -5.20 -0.73 15.55
N VAL A 410 -5.45 -1.92 15.00
CA VAL A 410 -4.87 -2.33 13.74
C VAL A 410 -5.67 -1.60 12.67
N SER A 411 -5.00 -0.77 11.87
CA SER A 411 -5.65 -0.09 10.75
C SER A 411 -6.45 -1.10 9.92
N ALA A 412 -7.71 -0.77 9.66
CA ALA A 412 -8.55 -1.55 8.75
C ALA A 412 -8.16 -1.34 7.28
N ASN A 413 -7.37 -0.30 6.96
CA ASN A 413 -6.92 -0.02 5.61
C ASN A 413 -5.67 -0.85 5.26
N PRO A 414 -5.74 -1.75 4.25
CA PRO A 414 -4.62 -2.63 3.89
C PRO A 414 -3.36 -1.87 3.47
N ARG A 415 -3.47 -0.69 2.85
CA ARG A 415 -2.31 0.12 2.42
C ARG A 415 -1.50 0.65 3.60
N VAL A 416 -2.16 0.90 4.73
CA VAL A 416 -1.48 1.32 5.96
C VAL A 416 -0.80 0.10 6.61
N THR A 417 -1.47 -1.04 6.62
CA THR A 417 -0.89 -2.31 7.09
C THR A 417 0.32 -2.75 6.26
N GLN A 418 0.35 -2.41 4.98
CA GLN A 418 1.49 -2.61 4.05
C GLN A 418 2.61 -1.56 4.21
N GLY A 419 2.43 -0.56 5.07
CA GLY A 419 3.38 0.54 5.23
C GLY A 419 3.47 1.50 4.04
N VAL A 420 2.59 1.42 3.04
CA VAL A 420 2.65 2.23 1.81
C VAL A 420 1.89 3.56 1.89
N ALA A 421 0.98 3.69 2.85
CA ALA A 421 0.27 4.91 3.17
C ALA A 421 0.17 5.10 4.70
N ARG A 422 -0.16 6.31 5.15
CA ARG A 422 -0.48 6.58 6.56
C ARG A 422 -1.90 7.09 6.71
N GLU A 423 -2.48 6.90 7.87
CA GLU A 423 -3.78 7.52 8.17
C GLU A 423 -3.61 9.01 8.48
N ALA A 424 -4.62 9.80 8.11
CA ALA A 424 -4.78 11.18 8.52
C ALA A 424 -6.22 11.38 8.99
N VAL A 425 -6.37 12.02 10.15
CA VAL A 425 -7.69 12.40 10.68
C VAL A 425 -8.26 13.45 9.74
N GLU A 426 -9.42 13.15 9.13
CA GLU A 426 -10.11 14.14 8.33
C GLU A 426 -10.50 15.34 9.21
N PRO A 427 -10.33 16.56 8.71
CA PRO A 427 -10.78 17.74 9.42
C PRO A 427 -12.30 17.76 9.53
N GLU A 428 -12.84 18.25 10.65
CA GLU A 428 -14.29 18.37 10.89
C GLU A 428 -15.03 19.13 9.76
N HIS A 429 -14.31 20.00 9.04
CA HIS A 429 -14.80 20.68 7.86
C HIS A 429 -13.91 20.35 6.64
N ALA A 430 -14.43 19.48 5.78
CA ALA A 430 -13.78 19.15 4.51
C ALA A 430 -13.64 20.39 3.63
N GLN A 431 -12.41 20.86 3.45
CA GLN A 431 -12.11 21.97 2.55
C GLN A 431 -11.97 21.43 1.13
N ARG A 432 -12.62 22.09 0.18
CA ARG A 432 -12.51 21.81 -1.25
C ARG A 432 -12.19 23.07 -2.01
N CYS A 433 -11.31 22.94 -2.99
CA CYS A 433 -10.94 24.00 -3.91
C CYS A 433 -10.96 23.48 -5.36
N TRP A 434 -10.96 24.43 -6.29
CA TRP A 434 -10.82 24.17 -7.73
C TRP A 434 -9.46 24.71 -8.18
N GLY A 435 -8.83 24.10 -9.17
CA GLY A 435 -7.40 24.30 -9.48
C GLY A 435 -6.94 25.75 -9.76
N GLU A 436 -7.82 26.66 -10.19
CA GLU A 436 -7.48 28.09 -10.42
C GLU A 436 -7.58 28.95 -9.15
N MET A 437 -8.13 28.42 -8.05
CA MET A 437 -8.34 29.16 -6.81
C MET A 437 -7.14 29.00 -5.87
N ALA A 438 -6.64 30.10 -5.33
CA ALA A 438 -5.72 30.07 -4.20
C ALA A 438 -6.44 29.51 -2.96
N CYS A 439 -6.03 28.33 -2.50
CA CYS A 439 -6.66 27.71 -1.34
C CYS A 439 -6.27 28.36 -0.02
N PRO A 440 -7.17 28.30 0.99
CA PRO A 440 -6.97 28.98 2.26
C PRO A 440 -5.99 28.27 3.21
N ALA A 441 -5.54 27.06 2.90
CA ALA A 441 -4.78 26.23 3.85
C ALA A 441 -3.52 25.61 3.25
N THR A 442 -2.44 25.66 4.02
CA THR A 442 -1.23 24.85 3.79
C THR A 442 -1.51 23.39 4.15
N GLY A 443 -1.15 22.44 3.31
CA GLY A 443 -1.22 21.03 3.66
C GLY A 443 -1.22 20.07 2.50
N ILE A 444 -1.67 18.85 2.77
CA ILE A 444 -1.78 17.77 1.78
C ILE A 444 -3.17 17.85 1.16
N TRP A 445 -3.19 17.88 -0.16
CA TRP A 445 -4.40 17.95 -0.96
C TRP A 445 -4.47 16.74 -1.89
N HIS A 446 -5.63 16.12 -1.99
CA HIS A 446 -5.91 15.07 -2.96
C HIS A 446 -6.65 15.65 -4.15
N GLY A 447 -6.09 15.47 -5.34
CA GLY A 447 -6.66 15.95 -6.59
C GLY A 447 -7.45 14.87 -7.30
N SER A 448 -8.63 15.20 -7.79
CA SER A 448 -9.44 14.33 -8.65
C SER A 448 -10.17 15.12 -9.74
N VAL A 449 -10.42 14.45 -10.85
CA VAL A 449 -11.32 14.92 -11.92
C VAL A 449 -12.65 14.18 -11.83
N SER A 450 -13.68 14.68 -12.54
CA SER A 450 -14.96 13.98 -12.66
C SER A 450 -14.78 12.56 -13.22
N GLU A 451 -15.55 11.58 -12.72
CA GLU A 451 -15.56 10.20 -13.23
C GLU A 451 -15.92 10.11 -14.73
N ALA A 452 -16.61 11.11 -15.27
CA ALA A 452 -16.91 11.18 -16.70
C ALA A 452 -15.75 11.74 -17.55
N HIS A 453 -14.67 12.21 -16.92
CA HIS A 453 -13.51 12.75 -17.63
C HIS A 453 -12.78 11.61 -18.37
N PRO A 454 -12.34 11.78 -19.63
CA PRO A 454 -11.64 10.73 -20.38
C PRO A 454 -10.40 10.18 -19.66
N LEU A 455 -9.70 11.03 -18.91
CA LEU A 455 -8.53 10.66 -18.13
C LEU A 455 -8.83 10.28 -16.66
N ALA A 456 -10.09 10.11 -16.26
CA ALA A 456 -10.43 9.82 -14.85
C ALA A 456 -9.70 8.58 -14.32
N ALA A 457 -9.65 7.50 -15.11
CA ALA A 457 -8.96 6.27 -14.74
C ALA A 457 -7.44 6.46 -14.54
N THR A 458 -6.82 7.38 -15.29
CA THR A 458 -5.37 7.68 -15.16
C THR A 458 -5.10 8.70 -14.03
N PHE A 459 -6.00 9.66 -13.84
CA PHE A 459 -5.79 10.78 -12.91
C PHE A 459 -6.20 10.45 -11.48
N ASN A 460 -7.38 9.85 -11.27
CA ASN A 460 -8.02 9.58 -9.97
C ASN A 460 -7.36 8.39 -9.23
N GLN A 461 -6.05 8.47 -9.05
CA GLN A 461 -5.25 7.48 -8.33
C GLN A 461 -5.13 7.88 -6.85
N TRP A 462 -5.14 6.91 -5.94
CA TRP A 462 -5.05 7.15 -4.48
C TRP A 462 -3.83 7.99 -4.06
N HIS A 463 -2.75 7.91 -4.83
CA HIS A 463 -1.51 8.65 -4.61
C HIS A 463 -1.46 9.98 -5.36
N ARG A 464 -2.54 10.44 -6.00
CA ARG A 464 -2.61 11.77 -6.64
C ARG A 464 -2.83 12.83 -5.56
N GLN A 465 -1.78 13.09 -4.81
CA GLN A 465 -1.76 14.06 -3.72
C GLN A 465 -0.65 15.09 -3.97
N SER A 466 -0.76 16.24 -3.33
CA SER A 466 0.26 17.29 -3.40
C SER A 466 0.30 18.08 -2.10
N TYR A 467 1.50 18.45 -1.68
CA TYR A 467 1.68 19.38 -0.58
C TYR A 467 1.73 20.81 -1.13
N VAL A 468 0.78 21.65 -0.71
CA VAL A 468 0.64 23.02 -1.21
C VAL A 468 0.65 23.99 -0.04
N LEU A 469 1.34 25.12 -0.21
CA LEU A 469 1.35 26.22 0.76
C LEU A 469 0.14 27.13 0.53
N GLN A 470 -0.38 27.72 1.60
CA GLN A 470 -1.47 28.69 1.51
C GLN A 470 -1.12 29.81 0.52
N GLY A 471 -2.02 30.08 -0.42
CA GLY A 471 -1.84 31.11 -1.44
C GLY A 471 -1.07 30.68 -2.70
N GLU A 472 -0.38 29.54 -2.68
CA GLU A 472 0.31 29.00 -3.84
C GLU A 472 -0.66 28.23 -4.76
N PRO A 473 -0.41 28.21 -6.09
CA PRO A 473 -1.24 27.46 -7.02
C PRO A 473 -1.03 25.95 -6.85
N PHE A 474 -2.04 25.17 -7.24
CA PHE A 474 -1.89 23.73 -7.37
C PHE A 474 -0.99 23.35 -8.56
N PRO A 475 -0.37 22.16 -8.54
CA PRO A 475 0.33 21.64 -9.71
C PRO A 475 -0.59 21.57 -10.93
N ASP A 476 -0.08 22.06 -12.07
CA ASP A 476 -0.78 21.97 -13.35
C ASP A 476 -0.63 20.55 -13.92
N PRO A 477 -1.72 19.82 -14.18
CA PRO A 477 -1.65 18.47 -14.75
C PRO A 477 -0.90 18.41 -16.09
N ARG A 478 -0.87 19.50 -16.86
CA ARG A 478 -0.20 19.56 -18.16
C ARG A 478 1.31 19.50 -18.04
N ASP A 479 1.89 19.92 -16.91
CA ASP A 479 3.31 19.71 -16.59
C ASP A 479 3.63 18.21 -16.43
N MET A 480 2.61 17.39 -16.14
CA MET A 480 2.69 15.94 -16.12
C MET A 480 2.30 15.30 -17.46
N HIS A 481 2.20 16.07 -18.55
CA HIS A 481 1.76 15.58 -19.86
C HIS A 481 0.35 14.96 -19.85
N LEU A 482 -0.51 15.41 -18.93
CA LEU A 482 -1.93 15.06 -18.88
C LEU A 482 -2.75 16.19 -19.49
N ASP A 483 -3.60 15.87 -20.47
CA ASP A 483 -4.54 16.81 -21.08
C ASP A 483 -5.75 17.02 -20.14
N VAL A 484 -5.48 17.67 -19.01
CA VAL A 484 -6.44 18.04 -17.97
C VAL A 484 -6.21 19.50 -17.62
N GLU A 485 -7.21 20.34 -17.86
CA GLU A 485 -7.13 21.75 -17.48
C GLU A 485 -7.23 21.89 -15.95
N PRO A 486 -6.45 22.79 -15.31
CA PRO A 486 -6.47 22.97 -13.85
C PRO A 486 -7.88 23.16 -13.26
N VAL A 487 -8.75 23.87 -13.98
CA VAL A 487 -10.16 24.12 -13.58
C VAL A 487 -11.00 22.84 -13.46
N GLN A 488 -10.61 21.76 -14.16
CA GLN A 488 -11.31 20.47 -14.11
C GLN A 488 -10.94 19.63 -12.88
N VAL A 489 -9.89 20.03 -12.15
CA VAL A 489 -9.40 19.32 -10.97
C VAL A 489 -10.06 19.90 -9.71
N SER A 490 -10.72 19.02 -8.97
CA SER A 490 -11.16 19.30 -7.60
C SER A 490 -10.11 18.83 -6.61
N TRP A 491 -9.77 19.68 -5.65
CA TRP A 491 -8.78 19.39 -4.63
C TRP A 491 -9.45 19.33 -3.26
N GLN A 492 -9.29 18.20 -2.58
CA GLN A 492 -9.78 17.99 -1.22
C GLN A 492 -8.62 18.04 -0.23
N TRP A 493 -8.75 18.85 0.81
CA TRP A 493 -7.73 18.95 1.85
C TRP A 493 -7.79 17.77 2.82
N TRP A 494 -6.68 17.06 3.00
CA TRP A 494 -6.56 15.85 3.83
C TRP A 494 -5.71 16.09 5.10
N GLY A 495 -5.32 17.33 5.38
CA GLY A 495 -4.67 17.74 6.63
C GLY A 495 -3.33 18.45 6.44
N GLN A 496 -2.83 19.08 7.52
CA GLN A 496 -1.52 19.74 7.57
C GLN A 496 -0.49 18.80 8.19
N ALA A 497 0.78 18.88 7.75
CA ALA A 497 1.79 18.02 8.32
C ALA A 497 3.19 18.63 8.50
N ASN A 498 3.40 19.94 8.33
CA ASN A 498 4.60 20.60 8.86
C ASN A 498 4.21 21.64 9.91
N ARG A 499 5.00 21.74 10.99
CA ARG A 499 4.77 22.72 12.05
C ARG A 499 5.61 23.97 11.78
N GLU A 500 5.00 25.14 11.78
CA GLU A 500 5.74 26.39 11.79
C GLU A 500 6.35 26.61 13.18
N GLY A 501 7.68 26.75 13.22
CA GLY A 501 8.40 27.09 14.44
C GLY A 501 8.34 28.60 14.75
N PRO A 502 8.89 29.02 15.91
CA PRO A 502 8.79 30.40 16.44
C PRO A 502 9.33 31.54 15.57
N VAL A 503 9.91 31.23 14.40
CA VAL A 503 10.60 32.16 13.49
C VAL A 503 10.28 31.85 12.01
N GLY A 504 9.11 31.27 11.73
CA GLY A 504 8.70 30.92 10.36
C GLY A 504 9.47 29.73 9.76
N ILE A 505 10.29 29.03 10.56
CA ILE A 505 11.01 27.85 10.11
C ILE A 505 10.10 26.63 10.20
N THR A 506 9.80 26.01 9.07
CA THR A 506 8.99 24.80 9.00
C THR A 506 9.76 23.58 9.51
N HIS A 507 9.07 22.72 10.27
CA HIS A 507 9.59 21.44 10.73
C HIS A 507 8.78 20.31 10.10
N VAL A 508 9.50 19.30 9.60
CA VAL A 508 8.90 18.06 9.09
C VAL A 508 8.06 17.41 10.19
N GLY A 509 6.80 17.11 9.89
CA GLY A 509 5.90 16.38 10.78
C GLY A 509 5.07 15.33 10.04
N VAL A 510 4.34 14.51 10.79
CA VAL A 510 3.49 13.44 10.23
C VAL A 510 2.00 13.63 10.53
N GLY A 511 1.61 14.72 11.19
CA GLY A 511 0.21 15.00 11.52
C GLY A 511 -0.03 16.48 11.85
N ASN A 512 -1.30 16.79 12.13
CA ASN A 512 -1.71 18.17 12.44
C ASN A 512 -0.95 18.67 13.68
N PRO A 513 -0.46 19.92 13.70
CA PRO A 513 -0.08 20.56 14.94
C PRO A 513 -1.29 20.53 15.90
N PRO A 514 -1.08 20.34 17.22
CA PRO A 514 -2.18 20.49 18.17
C PRO A 514 -2.83 21.85 17.92
N SER A 515 -4.17 21.90 17.89
CA SER A 515 -4.87 23.18 17.88
C SER A 515 -4.35 23.97 19.07
N THR A 516 -3.77 25.14 18.80
CA THR A 516 -3.41 26.06 19.86
C THR A 516 -4.72 26.45 20.55
N ALA A 517 -4.91 25.94 21.77
CA ALA A 517 -6.00 26.32 22.65
C ALA A 517 -5.81 27.76 23.16
#